data_AF-A0A1H2K660-F1
#
_entry.id   AF-A0A1H2K660-F1
#
_cell.length_a   1.000
_cell.length_b   1.000
_cell.length_c   1.000
_cell.angle_alpha   90.00
_cell.angle_beta   90.00
_cell.angle_gamma   90.00
#
_symmetry.space_group_name_H-M   'P 1'
#
loop_
_entity.id
_entity.type
_entity.pdbx_description
1 polymer ?
#
loop_
_entity_poly.entity_id
_entity_poly.type
_entity_poly.pdbx_seq_one_letter_code
_entity_poly.pdbx_strand_id
1 'polypeptide(L)'
;MRSAALGMENASALARGLHVLRLLVDEGSPMTATEIARRIGVHQSSVSRILATLIHVGYVRKTPDRRFAPDFGVLSLASATTWFPLIRKPRAAMEEIAAAHPEVEATLCMLWRGEMIYFLRTRHQAGAIDFGMGFPVHLSAPGLRMLIDLPEDHALEVLRQSRSRYGWSGTEVVPETAEEVLAWAQAHVEHDVLVLAEWRSMGHVGAAIPIKTDEDHPVALALTGDLSAADPATLRLWLHDARRIVESALAER
;
A
#
# COMPACT_ATOMS: atom_id res chain seq x y z
N MET A 1 -37.49 -6.27 12.43
CA MET A 1 -37.15 -6.23 10.98
C MET A 1 -36.86 -4.82 10.46
N ARG A 2 -37.66 -3.79 10.78
CA ARG A 2 -37.46 -2.41 10.26
C ARG A 2 -36.12 -1.75 10.65
N SER A 3 -35.61 -2.01 11.86
CA SER A 3 -34.34 -1.47 12.36
C SER A 3 -33.09 -2.09 11.70
N ALA A 4 -33.13 -3.38 11.34
CA ALA A 4 -32.04 -4.04 10.63
C ALA A 4 -31.95 -3.59 9.15
N ALA A 5 -33.10 -3.39 8.50
CA ALA A 5 -33.17 -2.83 7.14
C ALA A 5 -32.67 -1.37 7.09
N LEU A 6 -33.06 -0.53 8.06
CA LEU A 6 -32.52 0.82 8.24
C LEU A 6 -31.01 0.80 8.53
N GLY A 7 -30.53 -0.18 9.30
CA GLY A 7 -29.10 -0.39 9.57
C GLY A 7 -28.32 -0.76 8.30
N MET A 8 -28.86 -1.62 7.43
CA MET A 8 -28.25 -2.00 6.16
C MET A 8 -28.33 -0.88 5.10
N GLU A 9 -29.43 -0.15 5.04
CA GLU A 9 -29.59 1.01 4.15
C GLU A 9 -28.64 2.16 4.54
N ASN A 10 -28.51 2.44 5.84
CA ASN A 10 -27.54 3.41 6.35
C ASN A 10 -26.10 2.95 6.17
N ALA A 11 -25.81 1.66 6.35
CA ALA A 11 -24.51 1.07 6.04
C ALA A 11 -24.18 1.23 4.54
N SER A 12 -25.16 1.02 3.65
CA SER A 12 -25.02 1.26 2.21
C SER A 12 -24.80 2.75 1.89
N ALA A 13 -25.50 3.68 2.57
CA ALA A 13 -25.33 5.11 2.37
C ALA A 13 -23.94 5.60 2.82
N LEU A 14 -23.48 5.19 4.01
CA LEU A 14 -22.15 5.50 4.52
C LEU A 14 -21.06 4.91 3.62
N ALA A 15 -21.17 3.62 3.25
CA ALA A 15 -20.21 2.97 2.36
C ALA A 15 -20.08 3.70 1.02
N ARG A 16 -21.21 4.12 0.42
CA ARG A 16 -21.20 4.92 -0.82
C ARG A 16 -20.59 6.30 -0.60
N GLY A 17 -20.84 6.94 0.54
CA GLY A 17 -20.22 8.21 0.92
C GLY A 17 -18.70 8.11 0.99
N LEU A 18 -18.18 7.08 1.69
CA LEU A 18 -16.76 6.81 1.79
C LEU A 18 -16.14 6.45 0.43
N HIS A 19 -16.85 5.71 -0.42
CA HIS A 19 -16.40 5.39 -1.77
C HIS A 19 -16.26 6.66 -2.62
N VAL A 20 -17.26 7.56 -2.61
CA VAL A 20 -17.19 8.84 -3.33
C VAL A 20 -16.02 9.68 -2.84
N LEU A 21 -15.81 9.77 -1.52
CA LEU A 21 -14.69 10.50 -0.95
C LEU A 21 -13.34 9.89 -1.38
N ARG A 22 -13.20 8.57 -1.31
CA ARG A 22 -12.00 7.85 -1.74
C ARG A 22 -11.71 8.11 -3.22
N LEU A 23 -12.72 8.03 -4.08
CA LEU A 23 -12.57 8.31 -5.51
C LEU A 23 -12.07 9.73 -5.78
N LEU A 24 -12.58 10.73 -5.06
CA LEU A 24 -12.14 12.13 -5.19
C LEU A 24 -10.69 12.33 -4.72
N VAL A 25 -10.27 11.61 -3.67
CA VAL A 25 -8.89 11.65 -3.17
C VAL A 25 -7.94 10.98 -4.17
N ASP A 26 -8.31 9.80 -4.68
CA ASP A 26 -7.46 9.01 -5.57
C ASP A 26 -7.31 9.63 -6.98
N GLU A 27 -8.33 10.36 -7.47
CA GLU A 27 -8.28 10.98 -8.81
C GLU A 27 -7.21 12.07 -8.93
N GLY A 28 -6.86 12.75 -7.83
CA GLY A 28 -5.90 13.85 -7.84
C GLY A 28 -6.35 15.09 -8.63
N SER A 29 -7.59 15.11 -9.16
CA SER A 29 -8.16 16.25 -9.88
C SER A 29 -9.68 16.40 -9.65
N PRO A 30 -10.26 17.61 -9.76
CA PRO A 30 -11.69 17.82 -9.53
C PRO A 30 -12.57 17.08 -10.53
N MET A 31 -13.65 16.47 -10.03
CA MET A 31 -14.59 15.67 -10.82
C MET A 31 -16.00 16.26 -10.87
N THR A 32 -16.74 16.00 -11.93
CA THR A 32 -18.18 16.28 -12.03
C THR A 32 -19.01 15.18 -11.36
N ALA A 33 -20.24 15.49 -10.94
CA ALA A 33 -21.16 14.49 -10.39
C ALA A 33 -21.46 13.34 -11.38
N THR A 34 -21.45 13.62 -12.68
CA THR A 34 -21.67 12.62 -13.73
C THR A 34 -20.49 11.65 -13.87
N GLU A 35 -19.25 12.16 -13.83
CA GLU A 35 -18.05 11.30 -13.85
C GLU A 35 -18.01 10.39 -12.64
N ILE A 36 -18.32 10.92 -11.44
CA ILE A 36 -18.38 10.14 -10.20
C ILE A 36 -19.46 9.06 -10.30
N ALA A 37 -20.68 9.42 -10.71
CA ALA A 37 -21.80 8.49 -10.87
C ALA A 37 -21.48 7.33 -11.80
N ARG A 38 -20.84 7.62 -12.94
CA ARG A 38 -20.39 6.62 -13.91
C ARG A 38 -19.38 5.64 -13.30
N ARG A 39 -18.38 6.15 -12.56
CA ARG A 39 -17.33 5.30 -11.98
C ARG A 39 -17.83 4.40 -10.86
N ILE A 40 -18.74 4.89 -10.02
CA ILE A 40 -19.26 4.10 -8.90
C ILE A 40 -20.50 3.27 -9.27
N GLY A 41 -21.01 3.40 -10.50
CA GLY A 41 -22.14 2.61 -10.99
C GLY A 41 -23.48 2.94 -10.32
N VAL A 42 -23.73 4.21 -9.97
CA VAL A 42 -25.02 4.63 -9.37
C VAL A 42 -25.62 5.85 -10.07
N HIS A 43 -26.91 6.09 -9.84
CA HIS A 43 -27.61 7.23 -10.44
C HIS A 43 -27.06 8.59 -9.96
N GLN A 44 -26.97 9.57 -10.86
CA GLN A 44 -26.43 10.91 -10.57
C GLN A 44 -27.14 11.60 -9.39
N SER A 45 -28.46 11.45 -9.26
CA SER A 45 -29.22 12.03 -8.13
C SER A 45 -28.83 11.45 -6.77
N SER A 46 -28.28 10.24 -6.72
CA SER A 46 -27.73 9.65 -5.48
C SER A 46 -26.38 10.27 -5.15
N VAL A 47 -25.51 10.43 -6.16
CA VAL A 47 -24.21 11.11 -6.01
C VAL A 47 -24.38 12.55 -5.55
N SER A 48 -25.31 13.30 -6.14
CA SER A 48 -25.58 14.68 -5.75
C SER A 48 -25.96 14.81 -4.27
N ARG A 49 -26.76 13.87 -3.74
CA ARG A 49 -27.11 13.86 -2.30
C ARG A 49 -25.91 13.53 -1.42
N ILE A 50 -25.09 12.55 -1.81
CA ILE A 50 -23.85 12.21 -1.10
C ILE A 50 -22.90 13.41 -1.06
N LEU A 51 -22.67 14.06 -2.21
CA LEU A 51 -21.80 15.22 -2.32
C LEU A 51 -22.31 16.39 -1.48
N ALA A 52 -23.62 16.64 -1.44
CA ALA A 52 -24.21 17.66 -0.58
C ALA A 52 -23.92 17.39 0.91
N THR A 53 -24.05 16.14 1.35
CA THR A 53 -23.66 15.74 2.72
C THR A 53 -22.17 15.94 2.95
N LEU A 54 -21.30 15.44 2.07
CA LEU A 54 -19.85 15.57 2.22
C LEU A 54 -19.37 17.02 2.21
N ILE A 55 -20.05 17.92 1.48
CA ILE A 55 -19.82 19.37 1.55
C ILE A 55 -20.24 19.92 2.91
N HIS A 56 -21.44 19.56 3.38
CA HIS A 56 -21.95 20.04 4.65
C HIS A 56 -21.04 19.65 5.83
N VAL A 57 -20.48 18.44 5.80
CA VAL A 57 -19.55 17.95 6.84
C VAL A 57 -18.07 18.29 6.57
N GLY A 58 -17.76 19.07 5.52
CA GLY A 58 -16.43 19.65 5.28
C GLY A 58 -15.38 18.72 4.66
N TYR A 59 -15.78 17.58 4.08
CA TYR A 59 -14.87 16.63 3.43
C TYR A 59 -14.70 16.86 1.93
N VAL A 60 -15.63 17.56 1.29
CA VAL A 60 -15.63 17.87 -0.14
C VAL A 60 -15.96 19.35 -0.32
N ARG A 61 -15.32 20.01 -1.28
CA ARG A 61 -15.68 21.36 -1.72
C ARG A 61 -16.14 21.34 -3.15
N LYS A 62 -16.95 22.34 -3.49
CA LYS A 62 -17.33 22.61 -4.88
C LYS A 62 -16.45 23.73 -5.44
N THR A 63 -15.80 23.46 -6.55
CA THR A 63 -14.93 24.42 -7.24
C THR A 63 -15.76 25.45 -8.04
N PRO A 64 -15.16 26.58 -8.48
CA PRO A 64 -15.86 27.59 -9.29
C PRO A 64 -16.47 27.04 -10.59
N ASP A 65 -15.84 26.05 -11.21
CA ASP A 65 -16.30 25.35 -12.42
C ASP A 65 -17.32 24.23 -12.13
N ARG A 66 -17.93 24.23 -10.92
CA ARG A 66 -18.97 23.30 -10.48
C ARG A 66 -18.52 21.84 -10.39
N ARG A 67 -17.21 21.59 -10.31
CA ARG A 67 -16.64 20.28 -9.99
C ARG A 67 -16.49 20.10 -8.47
N PHE A 68 -16.16 18.90 -8.05
CA PHE A 68 -16.02 18.50 -6.67
C PHE A 68 -14.59 18.02 -6.43
N ALA A 69 -14.01 18.42 -5.29
CA ALA A 69 -12.66 18.04 -4.89
C ALA A 69 -12.62 17.81 -3.37
N PRO A 70 -11.66 17.02 -2.83
CA PRO A 70 -11.48 16.86 -1.39
C PRO A 70 -11.24 18.20 -0.70
N ASP A 71 -11.84 18.41 0.47
CA ASP A 71 -11.66 19.60 1.31
C ASP A 71 -10.93 19.29 2.61
N PHE A 72 -10.56 20.30 3.40
CA PHE A 72 -9.68 20.16 4.56
C PHE A 72 -10.12 19.13 5.62
N GLY A 73 -11.39 18.73 5.66
CA GLY A 73 -11.86 17.62 6.49
C GLY A 73 -11.06 16.33 6.28
N VAL A 74 -10.54 16.06 5.07
CA VAL A 74 -9.70 14.86 4.84
C VAL A 74 -8.40 14.89 5.66
N LEU A 75 -7.84 16.08 5.94
CA LEU A 75 -6.61 16.21 6.73
C LEU A 75 -6.83 15.83 8.20
N SER A 76 -8.05 16.03 8.71
CA SER A 76 -8.39 15.63 10.08
C SER A 76 -8.30 14.11 10.26
N LEU A 77 -8.69 13.34 9.25
CA LEU A 77 -8.54 11.88 9.23
C LEU A 77 -7.07 11.48 9.07
N ALA A 78 -6.32 12.18 8.22
CA ALA A 78 -4.89 11.93 8.04
C ALA A 78 -4.11 12.15 9.35
N SER A 79 -4.54 13.07 10.23
CA SER A 79 -3.87 13.27 11.52
C SER A 79 -3.91 12.03 12.44
N ALA A 80 -4.91 11.15 12.25
CA ALA A 80 -5.02 9.90 12.98
C ALA A 80 -3.87 8.92 12.69
N THR A 81 -3.14 9.12 11.59
CA THR A 81 -1.97 8.29 11.23
C THR A 81 -0.90 8.24 12.33
N THR A 82 -0.80 9.30 13.13
CA THR A 82 0.11 9.39 14.29
C THR A 82 -0.18 8.36 15.39
N TRP A 83 -1.39 7.78 15.41
CA TRP A 83 -1.79 6.78 16.39
C TRP A 83 -1.40 5.35 16.00
N PHE A 84 -1.04 5.10 14.74
CA PHE A 84 -0.72 3.75 14.27
C PHE A 84 0.71 3.36 14.68
N PRO A 85 0.89 2.25 15.43
CA PRO A 85 2.20 1.82 15.92
C PRO A 85 3.25 1.64 14.81
N LEU A 86 2.86 1.08 13.67
CA LEU A 86 3.73 0.87 12.50
C LEU A 86 4.26 2.15 11.86
N ILE A 87 3.66 3.30 12.15
CA ILE A 87 4.12 4.61 11.66
C ILE A 87 4.90 5.35 12.76
N ARG A 88 4.39 5.30 13.99
CA ARG A 88 4.95 6.08 15.10
C ARG A 88 6.23 5.46 15.65
N LYS A 89 6.21 4.17 15.98
CA LYS A 89 7.29 3.50 16.72
C LYS A 89 8.58 3.33 15.88
N PRO A 90 8.54 2.80 14.64
CA PRO A 90 9.77 2.51 13.90
C PRO A 90 10.36 3.74 13.19
N ARG A 91 9.84 4.95 13.39
CA ARG A 91 10.29 6.15 12.66
C ARG A 91 11.78 6.43 12.85
N ALA A 92 12.25 6.47 14.10
CA ALA A 92 13.67 6.71 14.40
C ALA A 92 14.55 5.58 13.87
N ALA A 93 14.09 4.32 13.98
CA ALA A 93 14.78 3.17 13.41
C ALA A 93 14.92 3.27 11.88
N MET A 94 13.86 3.70 11.18
CA MET A 94 13.90 3.91 9.73
C MET A 94 14.84 5.05 9.33
N GLU A 95 14.91 6.13 10.13
CA GLU A 95 15.87 7.22 9.93
C GLU A 95 17.32 6.75 10.15
N GLU A 96 17.57 5.90 11.16
CA GLU A 96 18.87 5.29 11.40
C GLU A 96 19.31 4.41 10.22
N ILE A 97 18.41 3.55 9.72
CA ILE A 97 18.67 2.71 8.53
C ILE A 97 18.99 3.58 7.31
N ALA A 98 18.25 4.67 7.10
CA ALA A 98 18.49 5.61 6.01
C ALA A 98 19.87 6.27 6.10
N ALA A 99 20.30 6.63 7.30
CA ALA A 99 21.59 7.26 7.55
C ALA A 99 22.75 6.27 7.38
N ALA A 100 22.55 5.00 7.77
CA ALA A 100 23.54 3.94 7.63
C ALA A 100 23.72 3.50 6.17
N HIS A 101 22.64 3.51 5.37
CA HIS A 101 22.63 3.04 3.99
C HIS A 101 21.99 4.10 3.06
N PRO A 102 22.62 5.27 2.91
CA PRO A 102 22.09 6.38 2.12
C PRO A 102 21.94 6.08 0.63
N GLU A 103 22.51 4.98 0.14
CA GLU A 103 22.53 4.47 -1.23
C GLU A 103 21.29 3.61 -1.61
N VAL A 104 20.51 3.16 -0.63
CA VAL A 104 19.25 2.43 -0.84
C VAL A 104 18.06 3.12 -0.17
N GLU A 105 16.85 2.82 -0.64
CA GLU A 105 15.61 3.24 -0.01
C GLU A 105 15.10 2.11 0.89
N ALA A 106 14.83 2.42 2.17
CA ALA A 106 14.16 1.52 3.09
C ALA A 106 12.67 1.80 3.13
N THR A 107 11.86 0.75 3.11
CA THR A 107 10.40 0.84 3.06
C THR A 107 9.74 -0.19 3.99
N LEU A 108 8.92 0.28 4.92
CA LEU A 108 8.08 -0.58 5.79
C LEU A 108 6.66 -0.63 5.23
N CYS A 109 6.13 -1.83 5.02
CA CYS A 109 4.85 -2.03 4.35
C CYS A 109 4.09 -3.26 4.86
N MET A 110 2.78 -3.27 4.61
CA MET A 110 1.85 -4.34 4.99
C MET A 110 1.02 -4.78 3.81
N LEU A 111 0.63 -6.05 3.82
CA LEU A 111 -0.43 -6.56 2.95
C LEU A 111 -1.78 -6.48 3.65
N TRP A 112 -2.64 -5.57 3.20
CA TRP A 112 -3.98 -5.37 3.75
C TRP A 112 -5.04 -5.54 2.67
N ARG A 113 -5.93 -6.52 2.84
CA ARG A 113 -7.04 -6.80 1.91
C ARG A 113 -6.60 -6.98 0.44
N GLY A 114 -5.45 -7.63 0.24
CA GLY A 114 -4.86 -7.86 -1.09
C GLY A 114 -4.14 -6.65 -1.69
N GLU A 115 -3.95 -5.58 -0.92
CA GLU A 115 -3.25 -4.36 -1.35
C GLU A 115 -2.04 -4.08 -0.47
N MET A 116 -1.02 -3.47 -1.09
CA MET A 116 0.16 -2.98 -0.38
C MET A 116 -0.16 -1.63 0.27
N ILE A 117 0.10 -1.52 1.57
CA ILE A 117 0.15 -0.25 2.30
C ILE A 117 1.60 0.04 2.64
N TYR A 118 2.09 1.23 2.26
CA TYR A 118 3.44 1.68 2.56
C TYR A 118 3.39 2.72 3.67
N PHE A 119 3.98 2.40 4.82
CA PHE A 119 3.87 3.26 6.02
C PHE A 119 4.99 4.27 6.13
N LEU A 120 6.24 3.84 5.91
CA LEU A 120 7.43 4.66 6.05
C LEU A 120 8.38 4.36 4.90
N ARG A 121 8.90 5.41 4.28
CA ARG A 121 9.86 5.39 3.18
C ARG A 121 10.96 6.41 3.45
N THR A 122 12.22 6.08 3.16
CA THR A 122 13.35 6.93 3.55
C THR A 122 13.79 7.94 2.49
N ARG A 123 13.54 7.68 1.19
CA ARG A 123 13.99 8.55 0.08
C ARG A 123 12.87 9.27 -0.67
N HIS A 124 11.69 8.67 -0.79
CA HIS A 124 10.51 9.35 -1.32
C HIS A 124 9.70 9.93 -0.16
N GLN A 125 9.63 11.27 -0.08
CA GLN A 125 8.83 12.02 0.89
C GLN A 125 8.91 11.44 2.32
N ALA A 126 10.08 11.55 2.97
CA ALA A 126 10.29 11.02 4.32
C ALA A 126 9.12 11.39 5.27
N GLY A 127 8.40 10.37 5.74
CA GLY A 127 7.23 10.51 6.61
C GLY A 127 5.85 10.53 5.92
N ALA A 128 5.77 10.42 4.59
CA ALA A 128 4.51 10.20 3.88
C ALA A 128 4.06 8.74 3.99
N ILE A 129 2.76 8.55 4.23
CA ILE A 129 2.10 7.25 4.16
C ILE A 129 1.46 7.16 2.77
N ASP A 130 1.90 6.16 2.02
CA ASP A 130 1.44 5.89 0.67
C ASP A 130 0.44 4.74 0.72
N PHE A 131 -0.86 5.06 0.71
CA PHE A 131 -1.92 4.06 0.61
C PHE A 131 -2.10 3.62 -0.83
N GLY A 132 -1.84 2.34 -1.12
CA GLY A 132 -2.27 1.71 -2.36
C GLY A 132 -1.71 2.40 -3.62
N MET A 133 -0.45 2.83 -3.59
CA MET A 133 0.27 3.37 -4.74
C MET A 133 0.49 2.29 -5.79
N GLY A 134 -0.58 1.89 -6.47
CA GLY A 134 -0.55 1.47 -7.87
C GLY A 134 0.37 0.33 -8.28
N PHE A 135 0.99 -0.42 -7.35
CA PHE A 135 2.13 -1.24 -7.68
C PHE A 135 1.74 -2.72 -7.79
N PRO A 136 1.99 -3.35 -8.95
CA PRO A 136 1.69 -4.77 -9.12
C PRO A 136 2.47 -5.62 -8.11
N VAL A 137 1.76 -6.49 -7.39
CA VAL A 137 2.35 -7.30 -6.31
C VAL A 137 3.41 -8.26 -6.86
N HIS A 138 3.25 -8.75 -8.09
CA HIS A 138 4.20 -9.65 -8.74
C HIS A 138 5.54 -8.98 -9.07
N LEU A 139 5.62 -7.65 -9.03
CA LEU A 139 6.88 -6.90 -9.18
C LEU A 139 7.47 -6.44 -7.83
N SER A 140 6.75 -6.70 -6.73
CA SER A 140 7.06 -6.13 -5.41
C SER A 140 7.85 -7.13 -4.57
N ALA A 141 9.11 -6.83 -4.27
CA ALA A 141 9.91 -7.65 -3.35
C ALA A 141 9.21 -7.85 -1.99
N PRO A 142 8.73 -6.80 -1.28
CA PRO A 142 7.99 -7.02 -0.04
C PRO A 142 6.63 -7.66 -0.26
N GLY A 143 5.96 -7.38 -1.39
CA GLY A 143 4.68 -8.00 -1.72
C GLY A 143 4.81 -9.51 -1.84
N LEU A 144 5.68 -9.99 -2.73
CA LEU A 144 5.98 -11.41 -2.89
C LEU A 144 6.52 -12.02 -1.59
N ARG A 145 7.39 -11.32 -0.86
CA ARG A 145 7.89 -11.83 0.41
C ARG A 145 6.76 -12.06 1.43
N MET A 146 5.75 -11.19 1.49
CA MET A 146 4.61 -11.44 2.37
C MET A 146 3.71 -12.57 1.86
N LEU A 147 3.59 -12.76 0.54
CA LEU A 147 2.73 -13.78 -0.03
C LEU A 147 3.23 -15.22 0.17
N ILE A 148 4.54 -15.46 0.12
CA ILE A 148 5.08 -16.82 0.24
C ILE A 148 4.83 -17.48 1.61
N ASP A 149 4.52 -16.68 2.65
CA ASP A 149 4.20 -17.18 3.99
C ASP A 149 2.68 -17.39 4.19
N LEU A 150 1.85 -17.02 3.20
CA LEU A 150 0.41 -17.24 3.23
C LEU A 150 0.04 -18.63 2.68
N PRO A 151 -1.17 -19.14 3.00
CA PRO A 151 -1.74 -20.26 2.25
C PRO A 151 -1.72 -19.98 0.75
N GLU A 152 -1.28 -20.96 -0.04
CA GLU A 152 -1.04 -20.81 -1.48
C GLU A 152 -2.26 -20.25 -2.23
N ASP A 153 -3.46 -20.75 -1.95
CA ASP A 153 -4.70 -20.25 -2.55
C ASP A 153 -4.95 -18.76 -2.28
N HIS A 154 -4.63 -18.28 -1.07
CA HIS A 154 -4.75 -16.88 -0.72
C HIS A 154 -3.69 -16.04 -1.43
N ALA A 155 -2.45 -16.52 -1.52
CA ALA A 155 -1.38 -15.83 -2.23
C ALA A 155 -1.71 -15.67 -3.73
N LEU A 156 -2.18 -16.73 -4.37
CA LEU A 156 -2.59 -16.71 -5.77
C LEU A 156 -3.79 -15.79 -6.01
N GLU A 157 -4.76 -15.77 -5.09
CA GLU A 157 -5.89 -14.84 -5.19
C GLU A 157 -5.43 -13.37 -5.14
N VAL A 158 -4.51 -13.03 -4.24
CA VAL A 158 -3.94 -11.66 -4.18
C VAL A 158 -3.21 -11.30 -5.49
N LEU A 159 -2.42 -12.21 -6.06
CA LEU A 159 -1.74 -11.98 -7.34
C LEU A 159 -2.74 -11.78 -8.49
N ARG A 160 -3.81 -12.57 -8.55
CA ARG A 160 -4.86 -12.43 -9.58
C ARG A 160 -5.63 -11.12 -9.43
N GLN A 161 -5.96 -10.71 -8.22
CA GLN A 161 -6.58 -9.40 -7.95
C GLN A 161 -5.66 -8.25 -8.35
N SER A 162 -4.38 -8.34 -7.98
CA SER A 162 -3.37 -7.36 -8.37
C SER A 162 -3.24 -7.25 -9.89
N ARG A 163 -3.18 -8.40 -10.59
CA ARG A 163 -3.18 -8.47 -12.06
C ARG A 163 -4.40 -7.82 -12.68
N SER A 164 -5.60 -8.07 -12.15
CA SER A 164 -6.83 -7.46 -12.66
C SER A 164 -6.82 -5.93 -12.50
N ARG A 165 -6.13 -5.41 -11.49
CA ARG A 165 -6.12 -3.97 -11.19
C ARG A 165 -5.01 -3.22 -11.91
N TYR A 166 -3.82 -3.79 -11.99
CA TYR A 166 -2.61 -3.10 -12.45
C TYR A 166 -2.02 -3.69 -13.74
N GLY A 167 -2.58 -4.79 -14.24
CA GLY A 167 -2.03 -5.55 -15.36
C GLY A 167 -0.89 -6.48 -14.94
N TRP A 168 -0.26 -7.08 -15.94
CA TRP A 168 0.91 -7.95 -15.77
C TRP A 168 2.02 -7.46 -16.70
N SER A 169 3.13 -7.02 -16.12
CA SER A 169 4.32 -6.49 -16.83
C SER A 169 5.59 -6.87 -16.07
N GLY A 170 6.75 -6.71 -16.67
CA GLY A 170 8.03 -7.03 -16.05
C GLY A 170 9.16 -7.07 -17.07
N THR A 171 10.37 -7.39 -16.64
CA THR A 171 11.44 -7.79 -17.55
C THR A 171 11.27 -9.25 -17.97
N GLU A 172 12.13 -9.73 -18.87
CA GLU A 172 12.09 -11.11 -19.39
C GLU A 172 12.31 -12.18 -18.31
N VAL A 173 12.84 -11.81 -17.14
CA VAL A 173 13.03 -12.75 -16.01
C VAL A 173 11.78 -12.95 -15.16
N VAL A 174 10.73 -12.13 -15.36
CA VAL A 174 9.48 -12.22 -14.60
C VAL A 174 8.55 -13.26 -15.24
N PRO A 175 8.13 -14.31 -14.51
CA PRO A 175 7.21 -15.30 -15.06
C PRO A 175 5.85 -14.73 -15.49
N GLU A 176 5.18 -15.41 -16.42
CA GLU A 176 3.93 -14.93 -17.04
C GLU A 176 2.67 -15.23 -16.20
N THR A 177 2.78 -16.18 -15.26
CA THR A 177 1.66 -16.64 -14.44
C THR A 177 1.87 -16.36 -12.95
N ALA A 178 0.75 -16.27 -12.21
CA ALA A 178 0.80 -16.05 -10.76
C ALA A 178 1.43 -17.24 -10.04
N GLU A 179 1.13 -18.44 -10.52
CA GLU A 179 1.63 -19.72 -10.03
C GLU A 179 3.15 -19.79 -10.19
N GLU A 180 3.69 -19.45 -11.36
CA GLU A 180 5.14 -19.46 -11.59
C GLU A 180 5.87 -18.37 -10.81
N VAL A 181 5.29 -17.16 -10.70
CA VAL A 181 5.88 -16.09 -9.86
C VAL A 181 5.94 -16.52 -8.40
N LEU A 182 4.87 -17.11 -7.87
CA LEU A 182 4.82 -17.56 -6.48
C LEU A 182 5.82 -18.69 -6.23
N ALA A 183 5.87 -19.69 -7.12
CA ALA A 183 6.82 -20.79 -7.04
C ALA A 183 8.27 -20.29 -7.16
N TRP A 184 8.54 -19.34 -8.06
CA TRP A 184 9.85 -18.71 -8.18
C TRP A 184 10.24 -18.01 -6.88
N ALA A 185 9.35 -17.20 -6.30
CA ALA A 185 9.62 -16.48 -5.06
C ALA A 185 9.91 -17.44 -3.91
N GLN A 186 9.12 -18.52 -3.77
CA GLN A 186 9.34 -19.56 -2.75
C GLN A 186 10.70 -20.24 -2.90
N ALA A 187 11.13 -20.52 -4.14
CA ALA A 187 12.41 -21.18 -4.41
C ALA A 187 13.64 -20.27 -4.21
N HIS A 188 13.47 -18.94 -4.20
CA HIS A 188 14.57 -17.96 -4.14
C HIS A 188 14.62 -17.19 -2.81
N VAL A 189 13.88 -17.63 -1.79
CA VAL A 189 14.05 -17.09 -0.44
C VAL A 189 15.21 -17.76 0.25
N GLU A 190 16.12 -16.94 0.74
CA GLU A 190 17.29 -17.36 1.48
C GLU A 190 17.33 -16.61 2.80
N HIS A 191 17.37 -17.33 3.93
CA HIS A 191 17.44 -16.75 5.27
C HIS A 191 16.34 -15.69 5.53
N ASP A 192 15.08 -16.00 5.20
CA ASP A 192 13.94 -15.08 5.25
C ASP A 192 13.98 -13.89 4.28
N VAL A 193 15.00 -13.76 3.43
CA VAL A 193 15.11 -12.64 2.50
C VAL A 193 14.80 -13.10 1.08
N LEU A 194 13.87 -12.39 0.44
CA LEU A 194 13.64 -12.49 -1.00
C LEU A 194 14.37 -11.35 -1.70
N VAL A 195 15.14 -11.65 -2.76
CA VAL A 195 15.81 -10.64 -3.59
C VAL A 195 15.30 -10.73 -5.02
N LEU A 196 14.84 -9.59 -5.54
CA LEU A 196 14.40 -9.39 -6.92
C LEU A 196 15.42 -8.50 -7.64
N ALA A 197 16.41 -9.12 -8.28
CA ALA A 197 17.41 -8.43 -9.10
C ALA A 197 16.93 -8.34 -10.55
N GLU A 198 17.02 -7.15 -11.14
CA GLU A 198 16.60 -6.84 -12.52
C GLU A 198 15.16 -7.21 -12.86
N TRP A 199 14.33 -7.40 -11.84
CA TRP A 199 12.98 -7.93 -11.95
C TRP A 199 12.00 -6.94 -12.58
N ARG A 200 12.02 -5.68 -12.11
CA ARG A 200 11.16 -4.63 -12.66
C ARG A 200 11.81 -3.83 -13.79
N SER A 201 13.13 -3.72 -13.77
CA SER A 201 13.93 -2.98 -14.75
C SER A 201 15.40 -3.36 -14.61
N MET A 202 16.16 -3.31 -15.71
CA MET A 202 17.61 -3.58 -15.70
C MET A 202 18.35 -2.68 -14.70
N GLY A 203 19.36 -3.25 -14.03
CA GLY A 203 20.16 -2.55 -13.01
C GLY A 203 19.47 -2.29 -11.66
N HIS A 204 18.16 -2.47 -11.54
CA HIS A 204 17.44 -2.29 -10.28
C HIS A 204 17.50 -3.55 -9.40
N VAL A 205 17.50 -3.35 -8.09
CA VAL A 205 17.33 -4.43 -7.11
C VAL A 205 16.36 -4.03 -6.01
N GLY A 206 15.49 -4.97 -5.63
CA GLY A 206 14.67 -4.87 -4.44
C GLY A 206 14.82 -6.14 -3.61
N ALA A 207 15.04 -5.99 -2.31
CA ALA A 207 15.09 -7.10 -1.37
C ALA A 207 14.12 -6.86 -0.22
N ALA A 208 13.54 -7.92 0.34
CA ALA A 208 12.60 -7.79 1.45
C ALA A 208 12.68 -8.93 2.46
N ILE A 209 12.37 -8.58 3.71
CA ILE A 209 12.38 -9.46 4.87
C ILE A 209 11.07 -9.25 5.67
N PRO A 210 10.44 -10.29 6.23
CA PRO A 210 9.25 -10.12 7.05
C PRO A 210 9.62 -9.44 8.37
N ILE A 211 8.68 -8.70 8.93
CA ILE A 211 8.78 -8.02 10.22
C ILE A 211 7.76 -8.64 11.17
N LYS A 212 8.22 -9.06 12.35
CA LYS A 212 7.35 -9.48 13.44
C LYS A 212 6.73 -8.27 14.12
N THR A 213 5.40 -8.31 14.27
CA THR A 213 4.62 -7.23 14.86
C THR A 213 3.32 -7.81 15.44
N ASP A 214 2.60 -7.00 16.22
CA ASP A 214 1.31 -7.35 16.84
C ASP A 214 0.12 -7.14 15.88
N GLU A 215 0.39 -6.73 14.63
CA GLU A 215 -0.65 -6.52 13.62
C GLU A 215 -1.13 -7.86 13.05
N ASP A 216 -2.44 -7.98 12.79
CA ASP A 216 -3.07 -9.19 12.25
C ASP A 216 -2.73 -9.46 10.76
N HIS A 217 -1.94 -8.59 10.16
CA HIS A 217 -1.63 -8.59 8.74
C HIS A 217 -0.12 -8.72 8.50
N PRO A 218 0.32 -9.43 7.44
CA PRO A 218 1.73 -9.55 7.11
C PRO A 218 2.38 -8.18 6.95
N VAL A 219 3.57 -8.01 7.52
CA VAL A 219 4.41 -6.80 7.41
C VAL A 219 5.79 -7.20 6.93
N ALA A 220 6.35 -6.40 6.03
CA ALA A 220 7.71 -6.58 5.54
C ALA A 220 8.46 -5.26 5.49
N LEU A 221 9.77 -5.36 5.67
CA LEU A 221 10.74 -4.30 5.42
C LEU A 221 11.45 -4.62 4.11
N ALA A 222 11.60 -3.61 3.26
CA ALA A 222 12.32 -3.72 2.00
C ALA A 222 13.45 -2.71 1.90
N LEU A 223 14.52 -3.11 1.24
CA LEU A 223 15.58 -2.23 0.74
C LEU A 223 15.55 -2.27 -0.80
N THR A 224 15.46 -1.11 -1.43
CA THR A 224 15.40 -0.99 -2.89
C THR A 224 16.41 0.03 -3.40
N GLY A 225 17.10 -0.28 -4.50
CA GLY A 225 18.12 0.59 -5.06
C GLY A 225 18.63 0.08 -6.41
N ASP A 226 19.87 0.43 -6.73
CA ASP A 226 20.57 -0.04 -7.92
C ASP A 226 21.61 -1.10 -7.55
N LEU A 227 21.81 -2.10 -8.41
CA LEU A 227 22.79 -3.17 -8.21
C LEU A 227 24.23 -2.66 -8.11
N SER A 228 24.52 -1.49 -8.67
CA SER A 228 25.82 -0.83 -8.53
C SER A 228 26.06 -0.27 -7.12
N ALA A 229 25.00 -0.01 -6.37
CA ALA A 229 25.07 0.52 -5.01
C ALA A 229 25.18 -0.60 -3.97
N ALA A 230 24.39 -1.67 -4.12
CA ALA A 230 24.42 -2.81 -3.22
C ALA A 230 24.07 -4.10 -3.97
N ASP A 231 24.92 -5.11 -3.83
CA ASP A 231 24.66 -6.43 -4.39
C ASP A 231 23.66 -7.24 -3.53
N PRO A 232 23.12 -8.36 -4.05
CA PRO A 232 22.18 -9.19 -3.31
C PRO A 232 22.67 -9.72 -1.96
N ALA A 233 23.97 -9.98 -1.80
CA ALA A 233 24.52 -10.48 -0.54
C ALA A 233 24.55 -9.38 0.52
N THR A 234 24.97 -8.18 0.12
CA THR A 234 25.00 -6.97 0.94
C THR A 234 23.59 -6.60 1.41
N LEU A 235 22.60 -6.62 0.52
CA LEU A 235 21.21 -6.33 0.87
C LEU A 235 20.64 -7.29 1.91
N ARG A 236 20.98 -8.59 1.84
CA ARG A 236 20.55 -9.58 2.83
C ARG A 236 21.10 -9.26 4.22
N LEU A 237 22.39 -8.92 4.31
CA LEU A 237 23.03 -8.54 5.57
C LEU A 237 22.36 -7.31 6.18
N TRP A 238 22.21 -6.24 5.38
CA TRP A 238 21.58 -5.00 5.85
C TRP A 238 20.12 -5.21 6.25
N LEU A 239 19.36 -6.05 5.54
CA LEU A 239 17.97 -6.36 5.92
C LEU A 239 17.86 -7.09 7.25
N HIS A 240 18.79 -7.98 7.58
CA HIS A 240 18.80 -8.62 8.89
C HIS A 240 19.08 -7.63 10.02
N ASP A 241 20.06 -6.75 9.84
CA ASP A 241 20.37 -5.70 10.81
C ASP A 241 19.19 -4.74 10.96
N ALA A 242 18.63 -4.27 9.84
CA ALA A 242 17.49 -3.37 9.80
C ALA A 242 16.22 -4.00 10.42
N ARG A 243 15.94 -5.29 10.17
CA ARG A 243 14.83 -6.02 10.82
C ARG A 243 14.98 -5.96 12.33
N ARG A 244 16.19 -6.18 12.87
CA ARG A 244 16.43 -6.21 14.31
C ARG A 244 16.18 -4.84 14.96
N ILE A 245 16.59 -3.76 14.29
CA ILE A 245 16.35 -2.38 14.75
C ILE A 245 14.85 -2.06 14.73
N VAL A 246 14.16 -2.39 13.63
CA VAL A 246 12.71 -2.11 13.47
C VAL A 246 11.87 -2.93 14.46
N GLU A 247 12.12 -4.23 14.60
CA GLU A 247 11.38 -5.08 15.55
C GLU A 247 11.59 -4.65 17.00
N SER A 248 12.81 -4.21 17.36
CA SER A 248 13.08 -3.63 18.68
C SER A 248 12.23 -2.38 18.93
N ALA A 249 12.19 -1.45 17.98
CA ALA A 249 11.40 -0.23 18.10
C ALA A 249 9.89 -0.53 18.20
N LEU A 250 9.41 -1.56 17.48
CA LEU A 250 7.99 -1.97 17.54
C LEU A 250 7.60 -2.59 18.89
N ALA A 251 8.52 -3.32 19.52
CA ALA A 251 8.31 -3.98 20.81
C ALA A 251 8.36 -3.03 22.02
N GLU A 252 8.92 -1.84 21.88
CA GLU A 252 8.91 -0.80 22.93
C GLU A 252 7.46 -0.41 23.28
N ARG A 253 7.10 -0.45 24.57
CA ARG A 253 5.75 -0.16 25.06
C ARG A 253 5.45 1.33 25.05
#